data_AF-B6ARF4-F1
#
_entry.id   AF-B6ARF4-F1
#
_cell.length_a   1.000
_cell.length_b   1.000
_cell.length_c   1.000
_cell.angle_alpha   90.00
_cell.angle_beta   90.00
_cell.angle_gamma   90.00
#
_symmetry.space_group_name_H-M   'P 1'
#
loop_
_entity.id
_entity.type
_entity.pdbx_description
1 polymer ?
#
loop_
_entity_poly.entity_id
_entity_poly.type
_entity_poly.pdbx_seq_one_letter_code
_entity_poly.pdbx_strand_id
1 'polypeptide(L)'
;MMFWPFFVGLTILSSSAYGEDLPGLHLRLPDHIQSGEDWPLRITFDHAPPENTFYRLFVKIDGTPVAFSDLSRGRQTTINIPATHSGRHRLSLTWKNPPGGKAIVIRRIFQVPGR
;
A
#
# COMPACT_ATOMS: atom_id res chain seq x y z
N MET A 1 25.42 -41.30 -18.72
CA MET A 1 25.13 -39.95 -19.26
C MET A 1 23.62 -39.74 -19.22
N MET A 2 23.12 -38.87 -18.33
CA MET A 2 21.83 -38.20 -18.51
C MET A 2 21.82 -36.99 -17.55
N PHE A 3 22.05 -35.80 -18.09
CA PHE A 3 22.00 -34.55 -17.34
C PHE A 3 20.56 -34.03 -17.37
N TRP A 4 19.97 -33.84 -16.20
CA TRP A 4 18.67 -33.20 -16.02
C TRP A 4 18.93 -31.76 -15.55
N PRO A 5 18.65 -30.72 -16.35
CA PRO A 5 18.69 -29.37 -15.82
C PRO A 5 17.36 -29.10 -15.10
N PHE A 6 17.40 -29.08 -13.77
CA PHE A 6 16.38 -28.40 -12.99
C PHE A 6 16.53 -26.90 -13.22
N PHE A 7 15.70 -26.36 -14.12
CA PHE A 7 15.43 -24.93 -14.14
C PHE A 7 14.60 -24.59 -12.89
N VAL A 8 15.27 -24.23 -11.79
CA VAL A 8 14.60 -23.51 -10.71
C VAL A 8 14.37 -22.10 -11.25
N GLY A 9 13.19 -21.89 -11.81
CA GLY A 9 12.73 -20.59 -12.29
C GLY A 9 12.79 -19.60 -11.14
N LEU A 10 13.82 -18.76 -11.15
CA LEU A 10 13.89 -17.56 -10.35
C LEU A 10 12.80 -16.61 -10.87
N THR A 11 11.59 -16.71 -10.32
CA THR A 11 10.57 -15.67 -10.51
C THR A 11 11.04 -14.44 -9.76
N ILE A 12 11.81 -13.59 -10.44
CA ILE A 12 11.96 -12.19 -10.07
C ILE A 12 10.57 -11.59 -10.26
N LEU A 13 9.79 -11.48 -9.18
CA LEU A 13 8.57 -10.68 -9.14
C LEU A 13 9.01 -9.22 -9.26
N SER A 14 9.23 -8.80 -10.50
CA SER A 14 9.59 -7.43 -10.85
C SER A 14 8.49 -6.48 -10.39
N SER A 15 8.95 -5.56 -9.57
CA SER A 15 8.19 -4.48 -8.95
C SER A 15 7.65 -3.51 -9.99
N SER A 16 6.33 -3.45 -10.14
CA SER A 16 5.60 -2.24 -10.46
C SER A 16 4.12 -2.47 -10.20
N ALA A 17 3.54 -1.75 -9.24
CA ALA A 17 2.11 -1.50 -9.32
C ALA A 17 1.81 -0.06 -8.87
N TYR A 18 2.42 0.88 -9.58
CA TYR A 18 1.58 2.00 -9.94
C TYR A 18 0.57 1.42 -10.95
N GLY A 19 -0.69 1.25 -10.53
CA GLY A 19 -1.77 0.78 -11.40
C GLY A 19 -2.22 -0.68 -11.27
N GLU A 20 -2.39 -1.24 -10.07
CA GLU A 20 -3.58 -2.09 -9.96
C GLU A 20 -4.77 -1.12 -10.00
N ASP A 21 -5.68 -1.27 -10.96
CA ASP A 21 -6.96 -0.55 -10.97
C ASP A 21 -7.72 -0.93 -9.70
N LEU A 22 -7.43 -0.23 -8.60
CA LEU A 22 -8.19 -0.36 -7.39
C LEU A 22 -9.59 0.16 -7.71
N PRO A 23 -10.66 -0.58 -7.40
CA PRO A 23 -12.02 -0.25 -7.83
C PRO A 23 -12.44 1.14 -7.32
N GLY A 24 -12.21 2.14 -8.15
CA GLY A 24 -12.40 3.55 -7.84
C GLY A 24 -11.68 4.08 -6.61
N LEU A 25 -10.53 3.51 -6.21
CA LEU A 25 -9.73 3.97 -5.06
C LEU A 25 -8.36 4.49 -5.51
N HIS A 26 -8.06 5.74 -5.19
CA HIS A 26 -6.81 6.39 -5.50
C HIS A 26 -5.99 6.60 -4.23
N LEU A 27 -4.71 6.24 -4.29
CA LEU A 27 -3.77 6.36 -3.18
C LEU A 27 -2.62 7.26 -3.60
N ARG A 28 -2.41 8.36 -2.87
CA ARG A 28 -1.33 9.32 -3.14
C ARG A 28 -0.48 9.53 -1.89
N LEU A 29 0.75 9.04 -1.97
CA LEU A 29 1.82 9.39 -1.03
C LEU A 29 2.28 10.84 -1.28
N PRO A 30 2.92 11.50 -0.29
CA PRO A 30 3.52 12.81 -0.52
C PRO A 30 4.60 12.71 -1.60
N ASP A 31 4.75 13.80 -2.36
CA ASP A 31 5.74 13.86 -3.45
C ASP A 31 7.19 13.80 -2.89
N HIS A 32 7.37 14.15 -1.62
CA HIS A 32 8.63 14.11 -0.89
C HIS A 32 8.46 13.32 0.41
N ILE A 33 9.35 12.35 0.60
CA ILE A 33 9.42 11.46 1.77
C ILE A 33 10.79 11.70 2.39
N GLN A 34 10.85 12.00 3.69
CA GLN A 34 12.09 12.18 4.42
C GLN A 34 12.09 11.40 5.74
N SER A 35 13.28 11.02 6.19
CA SER A 35 13.49 10.41 7.50
C SER A 35 13.07 11.38 8.60
N GLY A 36 12.33 10.87 9.60
CA GLY A 36 11.89 11.66 10.74
C GLY A 36 10.65 12.53 10.51
N GLU A 37 9.98 12.41 9.35
CA GLU A 37 8.76 13.14 9.04
C GLU A 37 7.59 12.19 8.82
N ASP A 38 6.40 12.58 9.29
CA ASP A 38 5.17 11.84 9.02
C ASP A 38 4.74 12.02 7.56
N TRP A 39 4.19 10.98 6.94
CA TRP A 39 3.80 11.00 5.54
C TRP A 39 2.28 10.97 5.41
N PRO A 40 1.63 12.02 4.88
CA PRO A 40 0.20 12.02 4.64
C PRO A 40 -0.12 11.17 3.41
N LEU A 41 -0.65 9.97 3.62
CA LEU A 41 -1.25 9.15 2.58
C LEU A 41 -2.68 9.64 2.32
N ARG A 42 -2.88 10.29 1.18
CA ARG A 42 -4.19 10.72 0.72
C ARG A 42 -4.90 9.57 0.03
N ILE A 43 -6.16 9.39 0.37
CA ILE A 43 -7.03 8.33 -0.13
C ILE A 43 -8.26 8.99 -0.69
N THR A 44 -8.55 8.75 -1.95
CA THR A 44 -9.71 9.33 -2.65
C THR A 44 -10.49 8.24 -3.36
N PHE A 45 -11.81 8.29 -3.25
CA PHE A 45 -12.69 7.42 -4.03
C PHE A 45 -13.34 8.19 -5.18
N ASP A 46 -13.50 7.52 -6.32
CA ASP A 46 -14.28 8.03 -7.46
C ASP A 46 -15.71 8.32 -7.02
N HIS A 47 -16.30 7.43 -6.22
CA HIS A 47 -17.62 7.58 -5.62
C HIS A 47 -17.55 7.33 -4.12
N ALA A 48 -18.45 7.96 -3.35
CA ALA A 48 -18.50 7.70 -1.92
C ALA A 48 -18.77 6.21 -1.67
N PRO A 49 -18.13 5.60 -0.66
CA PRO A 49 -18.50 4.28 -0.17
C PRO A 49 -20.03 4.19 0.03
N PRO A 50 -20.69 3.09 -0.37
CA PRO A 50 -22.12 2.94 -0.13
C PRO A 50 -22.42 2.98 1.36
N GLU A 51 -23.57 3.56 1.72
CA GLU A 51 -24.05 3.55 3.10
C GLU A 51 -24.12 2.11 3.63
N ASN A 52 -23.77 1.92 4.90
CA ASN A 52 -23.70 0.61 5.58
C ASN A 52 -22.61 -0.36 5.08
N THR A 53 -21.65 0.10 4.26
CA THR A 53 -20.50 -0.71 3.87
C THR A 53 -19.27 -0.37 4.70
N PHE A 54 -18.55 -1.39 5.20
CA PHE A 54 -17.38 -1.20 6.06
C PHE A 54 -16.06 -1.46 5.33
N TYR A 55 -15.37 -0.39 4.96
CA TYR A 55 -14.04 -0.43 4.33
C TYR A 55 -12.95 -0.07 5.33
N ARG A 56 -11.83 -0.80 5.28
CA ARG A 56 -10.70 -0.54 6.18
C ARG A 56 -9.38 -0.60 5.43
N LEU A 57 -8.49 0.33 5.73
CA LEU A 57 -7.11 0.28 5.28
C LEU A 57 -6.17 0.03 6.44
N PHE A 58 -5.30 -0.96 6.28
CA PHE A 58 -4.19 -1.21 7.19
C PHE A 58 -2.88 -0.86 6.50
N VAL A 59 -2.04 -0.09 7.19
CA VAL A 59 -0.72 0.32 6.71
C VAL A 59 0.35 -0.38 7.54
N LYS A 60 1.31 -0.99 6.86
CA LYS A 60 2.49 -1.59 7.48
C LYS A 60 3.76 -1.07 6.83
N ILE A 61 4.81 -0.89 7.62
CA ILE A 61 6.19 -0.66 7.16
C ILE A 61 7.04 -1.81 7.64
N ASP A 62 7.73 -2.47 6.71
CA ASP A 62 8.58 -3.65 6.94
C ASP A 62 7.88 -4.82 7.62
N GLY A 63 6.55 -4.84 7.58
CA GLY A 63 5.71 -5.87 8.23
C GLY A 63 5.10 -5.41 9.57
N THR A 64 5.60 -4.33 10.14
CA THR A 64 5.08 -3.71 11.37
C THR A 64 3.85 -2.86 11.05
N PRO A 65 2.69 -3.07 11.68
CA PRO A 65 1.53 -2.18 11.57
C PRO A 65 1.86 -0.79 12.11
N VAL A 66 1.58 0.25 11.31
CA VAL A 66 1.90 1.63 11.67
C VAL A 66 0.71 2.58 11.61
N ALA A 67 -0.30 2.27 10.80
CA ALA A 67 -1.52 3.07 10.73
C ALA A 67 -2.73 2.23 10.30
N PHE A 68 -3.91 2.75 10.63
CA PHE A 68 -5.22 2.17 10.31
C PHE A 68 -6.19 3.29 10.00
N SER A 69 -7.11 3.06 9.06
CA SER A 69 -8.22 3.97 8.84
C SER A 69 -9.50 3.25 8.42
N ASP A 70 -10.61 3.79 8.91
CA ASP A 70 -11.94 3.48 8.43
C ASP A 70 -12.22 4.31 7.16
N LEU A 71 -12.36 3.62 6.04
CA LEU A 71 -12.63 4.25 4.74
C LEU A 71 -14.12 4.25 4.40
N SER A 72 -15.00 3.95 5.36
CA SER A 72 -16.44 3.78 5.12
C SER A 72 -17.19 5.10 4.97
N ARG A 73 -16.53 6.22 5.24
CA ARG A 73 -17.17 7.55 5.28
C ARG A 73 -16.49 8.53 4.35
N GLY A 74 -17.30 9.18 3.53
CA GLY A 74 -16.86 10.26 2.65
C GLY A 74 -16.04 9.77 1.46
N ARG A 75 -15.78 10.68 0.52
CA ARG A 75 -15.01 10.39 -0.70
C ARG A 75 -13.51 10.51 -0.50
N GLN A 76 -13.06 11.13 0.58
CA GLN A 76 -11.67 11.43 0.80
C GLN A 76 -11.32 11.27 2.27
N THR A 77 -10.14 10.71 2.54
CA THR A 77 -9.54 10.65 3.87
C THR A 77 -8.02 10.74 3.76
N THR A 78 -7.38 11.13 4.85
CA THR A 78 -5.92 11.19 4.94
C THR A 78 -5.48 10.35 6.12
N ILE A 79 -4.50 9.48 5.89
CA ILE A 79 -3.83 8.71 6.94
C ILE A 79 -2.43 9.25 7.10
N ASN A 80 -2.04 9.59 8.32
CA ASN A 80 -0.66 9.94 8.61
C ASN A 80 0.11 8.65 8.92
N ILE A 81 1.04 8.32 8.04
CA ILE A 81 2.00 7.25 8.25
C ILE A 81 3.12 7.83 9.12
N PRO A 82 3.45 7.22 10.28
CA PRO A 82 4.45 7.79 11.17
C PRO A 82 5.83 7.78 10.53
N ALA A 83 6.65 8.73 10.95
CA ALA A 83 8.05 8.86 10.56
C ALA A 83 8.84 7.54 10.65
N THR A 84 9.72 7.32 9.68
CA THR A 84 10.69 6.22 9.68
C THR A 84 12.11 6.74 9.67
N HIS A 85 13.06 5.86 9.97
CA HIS A 85 14.48 6.15 9.74
C HIS A 85 14.80 6.13 8.24
N SER A 86 16.00 6.57 7.89
CA SER A 86 16.52 6.51 6.53
C SER A 86 16.82 5.07 6.12
N GLY A 87 16.69 4.79 4.83
CA GLY A 87 16.96 3.47 4.28
C GLY A 87 15.88 2.96 3.33
N ARG A 88 16.00 1.68 2.97
CA ARG A 88 15.08 1.00 2.07
C ARG A 88 13.99 0.31 2.88
N HIS A 89 12.75 0.65 2.59
CA HIS A 89 11.58 0.20 3.35
C HIS A 89 10.52 -0.43 2.45
N ARG A 90 9.74 -1.35 3.02
CA ARG A 90 8.60 -1.98 2.37
C ARG A 90 7.29 -1.46 2.97
N LEU A 91 6.57 -0.65 2.22
CA LEU A 91 5.19 -0.25 2.52
C LEU A 91 4.24 -1.36 2.09
N SER A 92 3.33 -1.76 2.97
CA SER A 92 2.21 -2.64 2.62
C SER A 92 0.89 -2.00 3.03
N LEU A 93 -0.02 -1.85 2.08
CA LEU A 93 -1.38 -1.36 2.30
C LEU A 93 -2.33 -2.53 2.08
N THR A 94 -3.20 -2.80 3.04
CA THR A 94 -4.21 -3.86 2.93
C THR A 94 -5.59 -3.24 3.03
N TRP A 95 -6.33 -3.25 1.92
CA TRP A 95 -7.71 -2.84 1.88
C TRP A 95 -8.59 -4.05 2.18
N LYS A 96 -9.26 -4.01 3.33
CA LYS A 96 -10.26 -5.02 3.74
C LYS A 96 -11.64 -4.60 3.25
N ASN A 97 -12.37 -5.62 2.80
CA ASN A 97 -13.72 -5.53 2.24
C ASN A 97 -13.88 -4.56 1.05
N PRO A 98 -12.97 -4.50 0.07
CA PRO A 98 -13.21 -3.69 -1.12
C PRO A 98 -14.46 -4.17 -1.87
N PRO A 99 -14.99 -3.37 -2.81
CA PRO A 99 -15.93 -3.84 -3.81
C PRO A 99 -15.46 -5.17 -4.43
N GLY A 100 -16.32 -6.19 -4.43
CA GLY A 100 -15.95 -7.54 -4.89
C GLY A 100 -15.44 -8.49 -3.80
N GLY A 101 -15.35 -8.05 -2.54
CA GLY A 101 -15.26 -8.90 -1.35
C GLY A 101 -13.89 -9.49 -1.00
N LYS A 102 -12.95 -9.58 -1.94
CA LYS A 102 -11.58 -10.07 -1.67
C LYS A 102 -10.68 -8.93 -1.23
N ALA A 103 -9.99 -9.09 -0.11
CA ALA A 103 -9.03 -8.09 0.35
C ALA A 103 -7.93 -7.82 -0.71
N ILE A 104 -7.63 -6.55 -0.94
CA ILE A 104 -6.57 -6.13 -1.86
C ILE A 104 -5.33 -5.77 -1.06
N VAL A 105 -4.14 -6.21 -1.52
CA VAL A 105 -2.87 -5.97 -0.84
C VAL A 105 -1.87 -5.34 -1.80
N ILE A 106 -1.50 -4.10 -1.51
CA ILE A 106 -0.56 -3.29 -2.28
C ILE A 106 0.77 -3.29 -1.55
N ARG A 107 1.86 -3.65 -2.22
CA ARG A 107 3.20 -3.68 -1.61
C ARG A 107 4.18 -2.86 -2.42
N ARG A 108 4.84 -1.90 -1.80
CA ARG A 108 5.84 -1.04 -2.46
C ARG A 108 7.13 -1.04 -1.68
N ILE A 109 8.22 -0.96 -2.41
CA ILE A 109 9.53 -0.71 -1.85
C ILE A 109 9.88 0.73 -2.20
N PHE A 110 10.33 1.48 -1.21
CA PHE A 110 10.69 2.89 -1.38
C PHE A 110 11.98 3.17 -0.62
N GLN A 111 12.68 4.22 -1.05
CA GLN A 111 13.89 4.71 -0.41
C GLN A 111 13.52 5.96 0.39
N VAL A 112 13.87 5.96 1.68
CA VAL A 112 13.77 7.13 2.54
C VAL A 112 15.15 7.78 2.61
N PRO A 113 15.31 8.98 2.06
CA PRO A 113 16.53 9.77 2.22
C PRO A 113 16.79 10.09 3.70
N GLY A 114 18.06 10.10 4.08
CA GLY A 114 18.50 10.71 5.34
C GLY A 114 18.38 12.23 5.27
N ARG A 115 18.25 12.85 6.44
CA ARG A 115 18.45 14.29 6.59
C ARG A 115 19.93 14.64 6.48
#